data_AF-A0A1Q5E4G0-F1
#
_entry.id   AF-A0A1Q5E4G0-F1
#
_cell.length_a   1.000
_cell.length_b   1.000
_cell.length_c   1.000
_cell.angle_alpha   90.00
_cell.angle_beta   90.00
_cell.angle_gamma   90.00
#
_symmetry.space_group_name_H-M   'P 1'
#
loop_
_entity.id
_entity.type
_entity.pdbx_description
1 polymer ?
#
loop_
_entity_poly.entity_id
_entity_poly.type
_entity_poly.pdbx_seq_one_letter_code
_entity_poly.pdbx_strand_id
1 'polypeptide(L)'
;MTEEHPQSGVDSLRAIWAAGQEPQPPVPWYRRLTGKQIGLTVGTVAALGLVVLGVAATSEVEQRRIAMPAEFAGLPRVAEAQDLAQLHAQWEAENAKRYVPRNIEVVAYGQPGATGLEEAELLAIGLSGSVPDAAEAATRMLGGYSPAGVSTLRDGTEVTDLQTFDPGPLGGAIACARLQDTDRELPVCAWADGSTLGSLTDGTATLTLEALAARTRELRAQAEHRV
;
A
#
# COMPACT_ATOMS: atom_id res chain seq x y z
N MET A 1 -39.45 -10.29 -32.67
CA MET A 1 -38.98 -11.33 -31.73
C MET A 1 -37.94 -10.65 -30.87
N THR A 2 -38.32 -10.34 -29.64
CA THR A 2 -37.54 -9.50 -28.72
C THR A 2 -37.17 -10.41 -27.56
N GLU A 3 -35.89 -10.73 -27.41
CA GLU A 3 -35.37 -11.53 -26.29
C GLU A 3 -35.14 -10.62 -25.09
N GLU A 4 -35.84 -10.94 -24.00
CA GLU A 4 -35.80 -10.29 -22.70
C GLU A 4 -34.75 -11.02 -21.84
N HIS A 5 -33.70 -10.31 -21.41
CA HIS A 5 -32.69 -10.85 -20.49
C HIS A 5 -33.08 -10.55 -19.03
N PRO A 6 -33.02 -11.52 -18.11
CA PRO A 6 -33.36 -11.30 -16.71
C PRO A 6 -32.22 -10.61 -15.95
N GLN A 7 -32.51 -9.46 -15.35
CA GLN A 7 -31.65 -8.79 -14.37
C GLN A 7 -31.66 -9.59 -13.05
N SER A 8 -30.53 -10.21 -12.69
CA SER A 8 -30.42 -11.05 -11.47
C SER A 8 -29.31 -10.63 -10.50
N GLY A 9 -28.94 -9.34 -10.47
CA GLY A 9 -27.82 -8.87 -9.64
C GLY A 9 -28.19 -8.05 -8.40
N VAL A 10 -29.24 -7.23 -8.46
CA VAL A 10 -29.42 -6.12 -7.50
C VAL A 10 -30.41 -6.46 -6.37
N ASP A 11 -31.36 -7.35 -6.61
CA ASP A 11 -32.39 -7.71 -5.61
C ASP A 11 -31.88 -8.67 -4.53
N SER A 12 -30.82 -9.44 -4.79
CA SER A 12 -30.25 -10.38 -3.82
C SER A 12 -29.55 -9.68 -2.65
N LEU A 13 -28.94 -8.51 -2.89
CA LEU A 13 -28.23 -7.76 -1.85
C LEU A 13 -29.18 -6.96 -0.94
N ARG A 14 -30.38 -6.60 -1.41
CA ARG A 14 -31.40 -5.94 -0.57
C ARG A 14 -32.09 -6.91 0.39
N ALA A 15 -32.12 -8.21 0.07
CA ALA A 15 -32.69 -9.23 0.96
C ALA A 15 -31.85 -9.49 2.22
N ILE A 16 -30.53 -9.27 2.15
CA ILE A 16 -29.62 -9.52 3.29
C ILE A 16 -29.75 -8.42 4.37
N TRP A 17 -30.17 -7.21 4.00
CA TRP A 17 -30.34 -6.09 4.93
C TRP A 17 -31.75 -5.93 5.50
N ALA A 18 -32.74 -6.63 4.94
CA ALA A 18 -34.13 -6.58 5.43
C ALA A 18 -34.42 -7.54 6.60
N ALA A 19 -33.49 -8.43 6.96
CA ALA A 19 -33.69 -9.46 7.99
C ALA A 19 -33.05 -9.13 9.36
N GLY A 20 -32.68 -7.87 9.61
CA GLY A 20 -31.79 -7.51 10.72
C GLY A 20 -32.29 -6.42 11.67
N GLN A 21 -33.57 -6.38 12.04
CA GLN A 21 -34.07 -5.52 13.13
C GLN A 21 -35.29 -6.15 13.82
N GLU A 22 -35.11 -7.22 14.59
CA GLU A 22 -36.01 -7.50 15.72
C GLU A 22 -35.28 -7.19 17.03
N PRO A 23 -35.84 -6.34 17.91
CA PRO A 23 -35.24 -6.07 19.21
C PRO A 23 -35.31 -7.35 20.05
N GLN A 24 -34.14 -7.93 20.36
CA GLN A 24 -34.10 -9.05 21.29
C GLN A 24 -34.53 -8.60 22.69
N PRO A 25 -35.41 -9.37 23.38
CA PRO A 25 -35.76 -9.07 24.75
C PRO A 25 -34.54 -9.25 25.67
N PRO A 26 -34.40 -8.45 26.73
CA PRO A 26 -33.32 -8.63 27.69
C PRO A 26 -33.46 -10.00 28.36
N VAL A 27 -32.37 -10.77 28.36
CA VAL A 27 -32.27 -12.07 29.02
C VAL A 27 -32.47 -11.92 30.54
N PRO A 28 -33.47 -12.59 31.16
CA PRO A 28 -33.74 -12.45 32.57
C PRO A 28 -33.30 -13.71 33.32
N TRP A 29 -32.08 -13.79 33.84
CA TRP A 29 -31.77 -14.80 34.88
C TRP A 29 -30.43 -14.55 35.59
N TYR A 30 -30.46 -13.77 36.66
CA TYR A 30 -29.58 -14.12 37.78
C TYR A 30 -30.21 -15.33 38.47
N ARG A 31 -29.66 -16.54 38.24
CA ARG A 31 -29.84 -17.67 39.16
C ARG A 31 -28.50 -18.28 39.50
N ARG A 32 -28.11 -18.02 40.75
CA ARG A 32 -27.00 -18.58 41.53
C ARG A 32 -26.62 -19.99 41.08
N LEU A 33 -25.43 -20.12 40.51
CA LEU A 33 -24.76 -21.41 40.33
C LEU A 33 -23.92 -21.69 41.59
N THR A 34 -24.28 -22.76 42.28
CA THR A 34 -23.59 -23.29 43.45
C THR A 34 -22.28 -23.99 43.03
N GLY A 35 -21.20 -23.72 43.77
CA GLY A 35 -19.81 -24.07 43.45
C GLY A 35 -19.42 -25.55 43.48
N LYS A 36 -20.24 -26.47 42.96
CA LYS A 36 -19.91 -27.91 42.86
C LYS A 36 -19.99 -28.50 41.44
N GLN A 37 -20.23 -27.71 40.40
CA GLN A 37 -20.27 -28.21 39.01
C GLN A 37 -19.11 -27.71 38.10
N ILE A 38 -18.17 -26.93 38.64
CA ILE A 38 -16.93 -26.53 37.94
C ILE A 38 -15.86 -27.60 38.20
N GLY A 39 -16.07 -28.82 37.70
CA GLY A 39 -15.13 -29.92 37.94
C GLY A 39 -14.96 -30.90 36.77
N LEU A 40 -15.80 -30.85 35.74
CA LEU A 40 -15.81 -31.91 34.71
C LEU A 40 -15.90 -31.42 33.25
N THR A 41 -15.56 -30.15 33.00
CA THR A 41 -15.44 -29.58 31.63
C THR A 41 -14.15 -28.78 31.44
N VAL A 42 -13.11 -29.08 32.24
CA VAL A 42 -11.75 -28.54 32.05
C VAL A 42 -10.80 -29.62 31.48
N GLY A 43 -11.19 -30.90 31.52
CA GLY A 43 -10.32 -32.03 31.12
C GLY A 43 -10.20 -32.27 29.61
N THR A 44 -11.15 -31.83 28.78
CA THR A 44 -11.18 -32.16 27.34
C THR A 44 -10.82 -31.00 26.41
N VAL A 45 -10.68 -29.78 26.90
CA VAL A 45 -10.12 -28.65 26.11
C VAL A 45 -8.60 -28.53 26.29
N ALA A 46 -8.02 -29.18 27.30
CA ALA A 46 -6.57 -29.19 27.54
C ALA A 46 -5.78 -30.15 26.63
N ALA A 47 -6.43 -31.03 25.86
CA ALA A 47 -5.75 -32.02 25.00
C ALA A 47 -5.69 -31.63 23.50
N LEU A 48 -6.28 -30.51 23.09
CA LEU A 48 -6.21 -29.97 21.72
C LEU A 48 -5.55 -28.57 21.65
N GLY A 49 -4.88 -28.14 22.73
CA GLY A 49 -4.25 -26.81 22.84
C GLY A 49 -2.75 -26.75 22.53
N LEU A 50 -2.15 -27.78 21.91
CA LEU A 50 -0.68 -27.92 21.86
C LEU A 50 -0.09 -28.29 20.48
N VAL A 51 -0.67 -27.84 19.35
CA VAL A 51 0.05 -27.80 18.05
C VAL A 51 -0.37 -26.58 17.21
N VAL A 52 -0.19 -25.37 17.76
CA VAL A 52 0.14 -24.21 16.92
C VAL A 52 1.44 -23.64 17.48
N LEU A 53 2.50 -24.45 17.37
CA LEU A 53 3.86 -23.93 17.47
C LEU A 53 4.02 -23.00 16.27
N GLY A 54 4.00 -21.70 16.57
CA GLY A 54 4.18 -20.64 15.60
C GLY A 54 5.45 -20.90 14.80
N VAL A 55 5.25 -21.26 13.55
CA VAL A 55 6.19 -20.85 12.50
C VAL A 55 5.91 -19.36 12.27
N ALA A 56 6.20 -18.54 13.29
CA ALA A 56 6.77 -17.24 12.99
C ALA A 56 8.15 -17.60 12.43
N ALA A 57 8.19 -17.96 11.15
CA ALA A 57 9.41 -17.81 10.41
C ALA A 57 9.78 -16.35 10.63
N THR A 58 10.75 -16.12 11.50
CA THR A 58 11.55 -14.91 11.46
C THR A 58 12.29 -15.03 10.15
N SER A 59 11.56 -14.82 9.04
CA SER A 59 12.15 -14.66 7.74
C SER A 59 13.10 -13.50 7.93
N GLU A 60 14.40 -13.79 7.95
CA GLU A 60 15.42 -12.76 7.92
C GLU A 60 15.02 -11.87 6.75
N VAL A 61 14.61 -10.65 7.08
CA VAL A 61 14.25 -9.66 6.08
C VAL A 61 15.52 -9.45 5.28
N GLU A 62 15.53 -9.95 4.06
CA GLU A 62 16.65 -9.79 3.15
C GLU A 62 16.91 -8.29 3.02
N GLN A 63 18.08 -7.84 3.47
CA GLN A 63 18.39 -6.42 3.41
C GLN A 63 18.68 -6.05 1.97
N ARG A 64 17.91 -5.12 1.43
CA ARG A 64 18.15 -4.54 0.11
C ARG A 64 18.52 -3.07 0.22
N ARG A 65 19.29 -2.64 -0.77
CA ARG A 65 19.61 -1.24 -1.03
C ARG A 65 18.95 -0.83 -2.33
N ILE A 66 18.43 0.39 -2.35
CA ILE A 66 17.96 1.05 -3.56
C ILE A 66 19.12 1.77 -4.22
N ALA A 67 19.27 1.54 -5.52
CA ALA A 67 20.04 2.34 -6.45
C ALA A 67 19.24 2.46 -7.75
N MET A 68 18.66 3.62 -8.02
CA MET A 68 17.84 3.83 -9.21
C MET A 68 18.66 3.59 -10.49
N PRO A 69 18.07 3.14 -11.59
CA PRO A 69 18.80 3.01 -12.86
C PRO A 69 19.08 4.38 -13.50
N ALA A 70 20.06 4.47 -14.40
CA ALA A 70 20.39 5.71 -15.14
C ALA A 70 19.38 6.04 -16.25
N GLU A 71 18.63 5.04 -16.68
CA GLU A 71 17.55 5.12 -17.66
C GLU A 71 16.44 4.19 -17.18
N PHE A 72 15.19 4.59 -17.36
CA PHE A 72 14.05 3.75 -17.03
C PHE A 72 12.94 3.96 -18.05
N ALA A 73 12.32 2.87 -18.52
CA ALA A 73 11.25 2.93 -19.53
C ALA A 73 11.64 3.64 -20.85
N GLY A 74 12.93 3.65 -21.22
CA GLY A 74 13.42 4.38 -22.39
C GLY A 74 13.68 5.87 -22.13
N LEU A 75 13.50 6.34 -20.89
CA LEU A 75 13.68 7.71 -20.48
C LEU A 75 15.01 7.86 -19.71
N PRO A 76 15.94 8.72 -20.15
CA PRO A 76 17.10 9.06 -19.34
C PRO A 76 16.68 9.77 -18.05
N ARG A 77 17.55 9.70 -17.04
CA ARG A 77 17.43 10.58 -15.88
C ARG A 77 17.43 12.04 -16.31
N VAL A 78 16.52 12.81 -15.73
CA VAL A 78 16.44 14.26 -15.85
C VAL A 78 17.67 14.87 -15.17
N ALA A 79 18.22 15.93 -15.75
CA ALA A 79 19.30 16.67 -15.13
C ALA A 79 18.82 17.33 -13.82
N GLU A 80 19.63 17.20 -12.76
CA GLU A 80 19.25 17.74 -11.45
C GLU A 80 19.09 19.26 -11.50
N ALA A 81 17.91 19.73 -11.12
CA ALA A 81 17.59 21.14 -10.96
C ALA A 81 17.21 21.43 -9.50
N GLN A 82 17.02 22.71 -9.18
CA GLN A 82 16.82 23.16 -7.80
C GLN A 82 15.57 22.53 -7.15
N ASP A 83 14.53 22.26 -7.93
CA ASP A 83 13.28 21.64 -7.50
C ASP A 83 13.45 20.16 -7.11
N LEU A 84 14.20 19.36 -7.89
CA LEU A 84 14.57 17.99 -7.55
C LEU A 84 15.40 17.92 -6.27
N ALA A 85 16.37 18.81 -6.12
CA ALA A 85 17.20 18.90 -4.92
C ALA A 85 16.36 19.29 -3.68
N GLN A 86 15.39 20.21 -3.84
CA GLN A 86 14.46 20.57 -2.76
C GLN A 86 13.56 19.39 -2.38
N LEU A 87 13.03 18.67 -3.37
CA LEU A 87 12.20 17.49 -3.13
C LEU A 87 12.99 16.41 -2.39
N HIS A 88 14.25 16.17 -2.77
CA HIS A 88 15.15 15.26 -2.07
C HIS A 88 15.33 15.65 -0.60
N ALA A 89 15.68 16.91 -0.34
CA ALA A 89 15.86 17.42 1.02
C ALA A 89 14.57 17.35 1.86
N GLN A 90 13.41 17.61 1.25
CA GLN A 90 12.12 17.48 1.93
C GLN A 90 11.86 16.03 2.33
N TRP A 91 12.03 15.09 1.40
CA TRP A 91 11.83 13.66 1.67
C TRP A 91 12.76 13.14 2.76
N GLU A 92 14.01 13.58 2.75
CA GLU A 92 14.98 13.25 3.79
C GLU A 92 14.53 13.76 5.17
N ALA A 93 14.13 15.04 5.25
CA ALA A 93 13.66 15.63 6.51
C ALA A 93 12.40 14.95 7.06
N GLU A 94 11.46 14.57 6.20
CA GLU A 94 10.21 13.93 6.59
C GLU A 94 10.40 12.48 7.04
N ASN A 95 11.28 11.72 6.38
CA ASN A 95 11.42 10.28 6.60
C ASN A 95 12.52 9.90 7.60
N ALA A 96 13.49 10.79 7.85
CA ALA A 96 14.55 10.59 8.83
C ALA A 96 14.01 10.18 10.22
N LYS A 97 12.83 10.67 10.60
CA LYS A 97 12.20 10.38 11.89
C LYS A 97 11.42 9.06 11.93
N ARG A 98 11.04 8.50 10.77
CA ARG A 98 10.08 7.40 10.68
C ARG A 98 10.71 6.06 10.33
N TYR A 99 11.62 6.03 9.35
CA TYR A 99 12.14 4.76 8.80
C TYR A 99 13.62 4.50 9.09
N VAL A 100 14.29 5.42 9.81
CA VAL A 100 15.76 5.45 9.96
C VAL A 100 16.44 5.10 8.63
N PRO A 101 16.13 5.86 7.55
CA PRO A 101 16.58 5.53 6.21
C PRO A 101 18.10 5.57 6.14
N ARG A 102 18.68 4.54 5.53
CA ARG A 102 20.13 4.44 5.26
C ARG A 102 20.49 5.10 3.93
N ASN A 103 19.56 5.13 2.99
CA ASN A 103 19.70 5.78 1.70
C ASN A 103 18.32 6.31 1.28
N ILE A 104 18.29 7.48 0.62
CA ILE A 104 17.12 8.04 -0.05
C ILE A 104 17.57 8.50 -1.43
N GLU A 105 16.88 8.01 -2.46
CA GLU A 105 17.05 8.45 -3.84
C GLU A 105 15.76 9.08 -4.34
N VAL A 106 15.88 10.28 -4.91
CA VAL A 106 14.81 10.97 -5.63
C VAL A 106 15.33 11.19 -7.05
N VAL A 107 14.67 10.59 -8.02
CA VAL A 107 15.10 10.59 -9.42
C VAL A 107 13.90 10.84 -10.32
N ALA A 108 14.03 11.79 -11.23
CA ALA A 108 13.08 11.99 -12.31
C ALA A 108 13.61 11.40 -13.62
N TYR A 109 12.71 10.92 -14.47
CA TYR A 109 12.98 10.46 -15.83
C TYR A 109 12.12 11.24 -16.82
N GLY A 110 12.70 11.63 -17.94
CA GLY A 110 12.03 12.46 -18.95
C GLY A 110 12.74 12.35 -20.30
N GLN A 111 12.28 13.13 -21.27
CA GLN A 111 12.88 13.15 -22.61
C GLN A 111 14.35 13.58 -22.59
N PRO A 112 15.17 13.20 -23.59
CA PRO A 112 16.54 13.67 -23.68
C PRO A 112 16.65 15.20 -23.64
N GLY A 113 17.40 15.71 -22.65
CA GLY A 113 17.56 17.15 -22.41
C GLY A 113 16.60 17.75 -21.37
N ALA A 114 15.66 16.96 -20.84
CA ALA A 114 14.75 17.39 -19.79
C ALA A 114 15.50 17.86 -18.53
N THR A 115 15.02 18.93 -17.92
CA THR A 115 15.59 19.55 -16.71
C THR A 115 14.50 19.85 -15.68
N GLY A 116 14.69 19.37 -14.44
CA GLY A 116 13.74 19.58 -13.35
C GLY A 116 12.45 18.74 -13.41
N LEU A 117 11.59 18.93 -12.41
CA LEU A 117 10.35 18.17 -12.19
C LEU A 117 9.26 18.48 -13.21
N GLU A 118 9.20 19.71 -13.73
CA GLU A 118 8.17 20.11 -14.70
C GLU A 118 8.27 19.34 -16.03
N GLU A 119 9.48 18.96 -16.42
CA GLU A 119 9.76 18.22 -17.66
C GLU A 119 9.88 16.70 -17.41
N ALA A 120 9.66 16.25 -16.17
CA ALA A 120 9.69 14.84 -15.80
C ALA A 120 8.41 14.12 -16.22
N GLU A 121 8.55 12.98 -16.87
CA GLU A 121 7.43 12.09 -17.19
C GLU A 121 7.21 11.08 -16.06
N LEU A 122 8.27 10.65 -15.38
CA LEU A 122 8.21 9.75 -14.24
C LEU A 122 9.02 10.33 -13.08
N LEU A 123 8.47 10.27 -11.87
CA LEU A 123 9.17 10.60 -10.63
C LEU A 123 9.26 9.35 -9.75
N ALA A 124 10.48 8.91 -9.47
CA ALA A 124 10.78 7.79 -8.59
C ALA A 124 11.40 8.27 -7.29
N ILE A 125 10.88 7.79 -6.17
CA ILE A 125 11.41 8.03 -4.84
C ILE A 125 11.62 6.67 -4.19
N GLY A 126 12.80 6.43 -3.65
CA GLY A 126 13.11 5.17 -2.98
C GLY A 126 13.92 5.41 -1.73
N LEU A 127 13.60 4.70 -0.66
CA LEU A 127 14.38 4.63 0.55
C LEU A 127 14.72 3.19 0.95
N SER A 128 15.91 3.01 1.53
CA SER A 128 16.35 1.73 2.12
C SER A 128 16.39 1.86 3.63
N GLY A 129 15.73 0.97 4.35
CA GLY A 129 15.55 1.05 5.80
C GLY A 129 14.65 -0.06 6.32
N SER A 130 14.48 -0.18 7.64
CA SER A 130 13.57 -1.19 8.20
C SER A 130 12.11 -0.79 7.95
N VAL A 131 11.33 -1.66 7.31
CA VAL A 131 9.92 -1.42 6.99
C VAL A 131 9.07 -2.58 7.54
N PRO A 132 8.74 -2.60 8.84
CA PRO A 132 8.20 -3.80 9.50
C PRO A 132 6.82 -4.24 8.99
N ASP A 133 6.00 -3.33 8.46
CA ASP A 133 4.73 -3.64 7.81
C ASP A 133 4.72 -3.03 6.41
N ALA A 134 5.01 -3.86 5.40
CA ALA A 134 5.10 -3.41 4.01
C ALA A 134 3.74 -2.93 3.47
N ALA A 135 2.65 -3.61 3.80
CA ALA A 135 1.33 -3.25 3.30
C ALA A 135 0.86 -1.92 3.89
N GLU A 136 1.03 -1.74 5.20
CA GLU A 136 0.72 -0.49 5.88
C GLU A 136 1.64 0.64 5.41
N ALA A 137 2.95 0.39 5.21
CA ALA A 137 3.88 1.40 4.72
C ALA A 137 3.55 1.88 3.31
N ALA A 138 3.27 0.97 2.38
CA ALA A 138 2.92 1.30 1.00
C ALA A 138 1.61 2.10 0.94
N THR A 139 0.56 1.68 1.65
CA THR A 139 -0.72 2.42 1.67
C THR A 139 -0.60 3.75 2.40
N ARG A 140 0.16 3.84 3.50
CA ARG A 140 0.38 5.07 4.27
C ARG A 140 1.13 6.15 3.46
N MET A 141 2.05 5.77 2.57
CA MET A 141 2.67 6.72 1.64
C MET A 141 1.63 7.43 0.77
N LEU A 142 0.48 6.78 0.53
CA LEU A 142 -0.64 7.29 -0.25
C LEU A 142 -1.77 7.81 0.66
N GLY A 143 -1.44 8.35 1.84
CA GLY A 143 -2.44 8.91 2.77
C GLY A 143 -3.14 7.87 3.66
N GLY A 144 -2.90 6.58 3.43
CA GLY A 144 -3.47 5.48 4.20
C GLY A 144 -4.92 5.19 3.86
N TYR A 145 -5.48 4.14 4.49
CA TYR A 145 -6.89 3.79 4.30
C TYR A 145 -7.81 4.69 5.11
N SER A 146 -8.87 5.20 4.48
CA SER A 146 -9.95 5.94 5.11
C SER A 146 -11.29 5.21 4.91
N PRO A 147 -12.03 4.87 5.99
CA PRO A 147 -13.35 4.24 5.86
C PRO A 147 -14.40 5.15 5.23
N ALA A 148 -14.12 6.46 5.13
CA ALA A 148 -14.99 7.43 4.45
C ALA A 148 -14.78 7.46 2.92
N GLY A 149 -13.85 6.65 2.38
CA GLY A 149 -13.57 6.55 0.95
C GLY A 149 -12.68 7.66 0.39
N VAL A 150 -12.41 8.72 1.15
CA VAL A 150 -11.47 9.79 0.79
C VAL A 150 -10.32 9.77 1.79
N SER A 151 -9.11 9.53 1.28
CA SER A 151 -7.84 9.65 2.00
C SER A 151 -7.15 10.93 1.59
N THR A 152 -6.37 11.54 2.49
CA THR A 152 -5.56 12.71 2.17
C THR A 152 -4.10 12.50 2.57
N LEU A 153 -3.20 13.04 1.76
CA LEU A 153 -1.81 13.20 2.16
C LEU A 153 -1.70 14.27 3.26
N ARG A 154 -0.51 14.37 3.86
CA ARG A 154 -0.27 15.29 4.99
C ARG A 154 -0.46 16.77 4.64
N ASP A 155 -0.21 17.12 3.38
CA ASP A 155 -0.40 18.46 2.83
C ASP A 155 -1.87 18.75 2.45
N GLY A 156 -2.77 17.77 2.63
CA GLY A 156 -4.17 17.88 2.28
C GLY A 156 -4.51 17.39 0.87
N THR A 157 -3.53 16.92 0.08
CA THR A 157 -3.76 16.37 -1.27
C THR A 157 -4.73 15.21 -1.20
N GLU A 158 -5.81 15.27 -1.99
CA GLU A 158 -6.81 14.22 -2.05
C GLU A 158 -6.24 12.97 -2.74
N VAL A 159 -6.58 11.80 -2.18
CA VAL A 159 -6.20 10.50 -2.68
C VAL A 159 -7.45 9.67 -2.97
N THR A 160 -7.60 9.29 -4.23
CA THR A 160 -8.72 8.51 -4.78
C THR A 160 -8.22 7.16 -5.33
N ASP A 161 -9.15 6.24 -5.58
CA ASP A 161 -8.89 4.95 -6.24
C ASP A 161 -7.74 4.12 -5.63
N LEU A 162 -7.57 4.18 -4.30
CA LEU A 162 -6.56 3.39 -3.61
C LEU A 162 -6.87 1.89 -3.73
N GLN A 163 -5.94 1.16 -4.34
CA GLN A 163 -6.03 -0.29 -4.51
C GLN A 163 -4.66 -0.96 -4.43
N THR A 164 -4.64 -2.27 -4.18
CA THR A 164 -3.41 -3.06 -4.09
C THR A 164 -3.20 -3.91 -5.33
N PHE A 165 -1.94 -4.21 -5.63
CA PHE A 165 -1.54 -5.02 -6.77
C PHE A 165 -0.57 -6.12 -6.33
N ASP A 166 -0.44 -7.15 -7.17
CA ASP A 166 0.60 -8.17 -6.99
C ASP A 166 1.99 -7.49 -6.95
N PRO A 167 2.78 -7.68 -5.87
CA PRO A 167 4.10 -7.08 -5.76
C PRO A 167 5.15 -7.75 -6.65
N GLY A 168 4.85 -8.93 -7.22
CA GLY A 168 5.78 -9.69 -8.03
C GLY A 168 6.83 -10.47 -7.20
N PRO A 169 7.91 -10.95 -7.84
CA PRO A 169 8.84 -11.92 -7.24
C PRO A 169 9.67 -11.36 -6.08
N LEU A 170 9.80 -10.03 -5.99
CA LEU A 170 10.50 -9.37 -4.89
C LEU A 170 9.71 -9.38 -3.59
N GLY A 171 8.43 -9.76 -3.63
CA GLY A 171 7.54 -9.79 -2.47
C GLY A 171 7.21 -8.38 -1.95
N GLY A 172 6.64 -8.35 -0.75
CA GLY A 172 6.22 -7.12 -0.09
C GLY A 172 4.79 -6.72 -0.47
N ALA A 173 4.58 -5.43 -0.71
CA ALA A 173 3.29 -4.86 -1.11
C ALA A 173 3.48 -3.79 -2.18
N ILE A 174 2.50 -3.69 -3.08
CA ILE A 174 2.32 -2.54 -3.98
C ILE A 174 0.90 -2.03 -3.79
N ALA A 175 0.77 -0.72 -3.56
CA ALA A 175 -0.49 -0.02 -3.54
C ALA A 175 -0.41 1.13 -4.55
N CYS A 176 -1.48 1.39 -5.28
CA CYS A 176 -1.56 2.56 -6.16
C CYS A 176 -2.84 3.32 -5.90
N ALA A 177 -2.79 4.61 -6.20
CA ALA A 177 -3.88 5.54 -6.05
C ALA A 177 -3.71 6.66 -7.06
N ARG A 178 -4.66 7.58 -7.06
CA ARG A 178 -4.60 8.81 -7.81
C ARG A 178 -4.52 9.99 -6.85
N LEU A 179 -3.63 10.94 -7.13
CA LEU A 179 -3.44 12.16 -6.34
C LEU A 179 -4.04 13.34 -7.09
N GLN A 180 -4.84 14.16 -6.42
CA GLN A 180 -5.33 15.40 -6.98
C GLN A 180 -4.25 16.50 -6.84
N ASP A 181 -3.45 16.71 -7.88
CA ASP A 181 -2.45 17.77 -7.97
C ASP A 181 -3.00 18.96 -8.74
N THR A 182 -3.35 20.04 -8.03
CA THR A 182 -3.87 21.29 -8.61
C THR A 182 -5.02 21.02 -9.58
N ASP A 183 -4.75 20.99 -10.89
CA ASP A 183 -5.73 20.83 -11.97
C ASP A 183 -5.67 19.45 -12.67
N ARG A 184 -4.89 18.50 -12.15
CA ARG A 184 -4.70 17.18 -12.74
C ARG A 184 -4.68 16.06 -11.71
N GLU A 185 -5.08 14.88 -12.15
CA GLU A 185 -5.08 13.68 -11.34
C GLU A 185 -3.90 12.79 -11.75
N LEU A 186 -2.91 12.65 -10.85
CA LEU A 186 -1.67 11.93 -11.12
C LEU A 186 -1.75 10.51 -10.56
N PRO A 187 -1.56 9.46 -11.38
CA PRO A 187 -1.45 8.10 -10.86
C PRO A 187 -0.10 7.93 -10.16
N VAL A 188 -0.14 7.32 -8.97
CA VAL A 188 1.03 7.02 -8.15
C VAL A 188 0.93 5.58 -7.64
N CYS A 189 2.05 4.88 -7.63
CA CYS A 189 2.18 3.58 -6.98
C CYS A 189 3.27 3.66 -5.92
N ALA A 190 2.97 3.19 -4.71
CA ALA A 190 3.93 2.97 -3.64
C ALA A 190 4.24 1.47 -3.50
N TRP A 191 5.45 1.15 -3.09
CA TRP A 191 5.86 -0.22 -2.78
C TRP A 191 6.63 -0.29 -1.47
N ALA A 192 6.65 -1.47 -0.86
CA ALA A 192 7.50 -1.77 0.29
C ALA A 192 7.78 -3.28 0.39
N ASP A 193 8.92 -3.70 0.94
CA ASP A 193 9.29 -5.13 1.00
C ASP A 193 10.01 -5.58 2.29
N GLY A 194 9.93 -4.79 3.36
CA GLY A 194 10.61 -5.07 4.63
C GLY A 194 11.92 -4.32 4.80
N SER A 195 12.62 -4.04 3.70
CA SER A 195 13.92 -3.37 3.70
C SER A 195 13.98 -2.13 2.80
N THR A 196 12.97 -1.96 1.96
CA THR A 196 12.82 -0.83 1.06
C THR A 196 11.38 -0.32 1.07
N LEU A 197 11.22 0.94 0.73
CA LEU A 197 9.95 1.65 0.56
C LEU A 197 10.15 2.67 -0.55
N GLY A 198 9.15 2.92 -1.37
CA GLY A 198 9.27 3.93 -2.41
C GLY A 198 7.97 4.20 -3.15
N SER A 199 8.01 5.15 -4.07
CA SER A 199 6.90 5.48 -4.96
C SER A 199 7.36 5.79 -6.38
N LEU A 200 6.50 5.50 -7.34
CA LEU A 200 6.61 5.89 -8.74
C LEU A 200 5.35 6.66 -9.11
N THR A 201 5.51 7.91 -9.57
CA THR A 201 4.44 8.78 -10.03
C THR A 201 4.57 8.97 -11.53
N ASP A 202 3.45 8.89 -12.24
CA ASP A 202 3.36 9.26 -13.65
C ASP A 202 2.97 10.74 -13.79
N GLY A 203 3.93 11.59 -14.14
CA GLY A 203 3.74 13.03 -14.32
C GLY A 203 2.94 13.37 -15.58
N THR A 204 2.78 12.43 -16.51
CA THR A 204 2.00 12.62 -17.75
C THR A 204 0.51 12.35 -17.55
N ALA A 205 0.13 11.67 -16.46
CA ALA A 205 -1.22 11.18 -16.20
C ALA A 205 -1.82 10.32 -17.33
N THR A 206 -0.98 9.64 -18.10
CA THR A 206 -1.42 8.81 -19.23
C THR A 206 -1.56 7.33 -18.86
N LEU A 207 -0.87 6.88 -17.81
CA LEU A 207 -0.89 5.49 -17.39
C LEU A 207 -2.12 5.18 -16.51
N THR A 208 -2.69 4.00 -16.71
CA THR A 208 -3.65 3.43 -15.76
C THR A 208 -2.92 2.96 -14.50
N LEU A 209 -3.63 2.80 -13.38
CA LEU A 209 -3.03 2.28 -12.14
C LEU A 209 -2.42 0.89 -12.35
N GLU A 210 -3.03 0.04 -13.18
CA GLU A 210 -2.48 -1.28 -13.50
C GLU A 210 -1.19 -1.21 -14.32
N ALA A 211 -1.14 -0.33 -15.33
CA ALA A 211 0.07 -0.09 -16.10
C ALA A 211 1.19 0.50 -15.22
N LEU A 212 0.86 1.43 -14.32
CA LEU A 212 1.82 2.01 -13.39
C LEU A 212 2.28 0.98 -12.34
N ALA A 213 1.43 0.06 -11.88
CA ALA A 213 1.81 -1.02 -10.98
C ALA A 213 2.79 -2.01 -11.67
N ALA A 214 2.53 -2.36 -12.93
CA ALA A 214 3.47 -3.14 -13.74
C ALA A 214 4.81 -2.42 -13.89
N ARG A 215 4.78 -1.13 -14.23
CA ARG A 215 5.97 -0.29 -14.33
C ARG A 215 6.74 -0.19 -13.01
N THR A 216 6.03 -0.08 -11.89
CA THR A 216 6.64 -0.04 -10.56
C THR A 216 7.38 -1.34 -10.26
N ARG A 217 6.83 -2.50 -10.61
CA ARG A 217 7.55 -3.79 -10.49
C ARG A 217 8.81 -3.83 -11.35
N GLU A 218 8.76 -3.33 -12.58
CA GLU A 218 9.94 -3.23 -13.45
C GLU A 218 11.03 -2.34 -12.85
N LEU A 219 10.64 -1.18 -12.28
CA LEU A 219 11.58 -0.28 -11.62
C LEU A 219 12.24 -0.97 -10.43
N ARG A 220 11.44 -1.59 -9.56
CA ARG A 220 11.94 -2.31 -8.37
C ARG A 220 12.93 -3.41 -8.74
N ALA A 221 12.62 -4.19 -9.78
CA ALA A 221 13.50 -5.24 -10.27
C ALA A 221 14.88 -4.73 -10.73
N GLN A 222 14.97 -3.46 -11.16
CA GLN A 222 16.22 -2.82 -11.56
C GLN A 222 16.89 -2.07 -10.41
N ALA A 223 16.10 -1.51 -9.48
CA ALA A 223 16.58 -0.60 -8.46
C ALA A 223 16.95 -1.28 -7.12
N GLU A 224 16.33 -2.41 -6.79
CA GLU A 224 16.56 -3.11 -5.53
C GLU A 224 17.68 -4.15 -5.67
N HIS A 225 18.73 -4.00 -4.87
CA HIS A 225 19.88 -4.90 -4.84
C HIS A 225 20.10 -5.47 -3.44
N ARG A 226 20.49 -6.75 -3.37
CA ARG A 226 20.87 -7.39 -2.10
C ARG A 226 22.14 -6.75 -1.55
N VAL A 227 22.18 -6.56 -0.22
CA VAL A 227 23.34 -6.03 0.52
C VAL A 227 24.21 -7.17 1.03
#